data_AF-A0A8J9WQH5-F1
#
_entry.id   AF-A0A8J9WQH5-F1
#
_cell.length_a   1.000
_cell.length_b   1.000
_cell.length_c   1.000
_cell.angle_alpha   90.00
_cell.angle_beta   90.00
_cell.angle_gamma   90.00
#
_symmetry.space_group_name_H-M   'P 1'
#
loop_
_entity.id
_entity.type
_entity.pdbx_description
1 polymer ?
#
loop_
_entity_poly.entity_id
_entity_poly.type
_entity_poly.pdbx_seq_one_letter_code
_entity_poly.pdbx_strand_id
1 'polypeptide(L)' 'MPAQTKSHPLMEVGYKLFMRRNSVYIAFILGGAILGERVLNAGFDSMWNANNKGKLYKDLEGTVIGAGGGSEEEE' A
#
# COMPACT_ATOMS: atom_id res chain seq x y z
N MET A 1 24.13 -34.22 12.48
CA MET A 1 24.59 -33.32 11.39
C MET A 1 23.41 -32.42 11.04
N PRO A 2 23.51 -31.08 11.12
CA PRO A 2 22.39 -30.24 10.70
C PRO A 2 22.21 -30.34 9.18
N ALA A 3 20.96 -30.50 8.74
CA ALA A 3 20.62 -30.56 7.33
C ALA A 3 20.94 -29.21 6.65
N GLN A 4 21.81 -29.23 5.65
CA GLN A 4 22.07 -28.08 4.76
C GLN A 4 20.81 -27.81 3.95
N THR A 5 19.95 -26.91 4.41
CA THR A 5 18.83 -26.39 3.64
C THR A 5 19.41 -25.46 2.57
N LYS A 6 19.33 -25.86 1.29
CA LYS A 6 19.76 -25.02 0.17
C LYS A 6 18.82 -23.80 0.08
N SER A 7 19.24 -22.65 0.61
CA SER A 7 18.53 -21.39 0.39
C SER A 7 18.55 -21.04 -1.09
N HIS A 8 17.41 -20.61 -1.64
CA HIS A 8 17.36 -20.14 -3.02
C HIS A 8 18.29 -18.91 -3.21
N PRO A 9 19.05 -18.83 -4.32
CA PRO A 9 20.07 -17.80 -4.53
C PRO A 9 19.54 -16.36 -4.33
N LEU A 10 18.30 -16.12 -4.76
CA LEU A 10 17.63 -14.82 -4.61
C LEU A 10 17.35 -14.47 -3.15
N MET A 11 16.93 -15.44 -2.34
CA MET A 11 16.65 -15.22 -0.92
C MET A 11 17.95 -14.93 -0.15
N GLU A 12 19.05 -15.57 -0.55
CA GLU A 12 20.36 -15.31 0.02
C GLU A 12 20.87 -13.90 -0.31
N VAL A 13 20.64 -13.43 -1.54
CA VAL A 13 20.95 -12.04 -1.94
C VAL A 13 20.11 -11.04 -1.15
N GLY A 14 18.80 -11.26 -1.04
CA GLY A 14 17.91 -10.40 -0.25
C GLY A 14 18.31 -10.33 1.23
N TYR A 15 18.65 -11.48 1.83
CA TYR A 15 19.14 -11.53 3.21
C TYR A 15 20.45 -10.73 3.39
N LYS A 16 21.42 -10.93 2.50
CA LYS A 16 22.70 -10.21 2.53
C LYS A 16 22.51 -8.69 2.40
N LEU A 17 21.53 -8.26 1.61
CA LEU A 17 21.26 -6.85 1.33
C LEU A 17 20.50 -6.15 2.47
N PHE A 18 19.41 -6.73 2.96
CA PHE A 18 18.50 -6.04 3.88
C PHE A 18 18.59 -6.52 5.33
N MET A 19 18.95 -7.78 5.56
CA MET A 19 18.81 -8.43 6.87
C MET A 19 20.14 -8.63 7.60
N ARG A 20 21.29 -8.58 6.91
CA ARG A 20 22.61 -8.94 7.50
C ARG A 20 23.16 -7.91 8.50
N ARG A 21 22.85 -6.62 8.34
CA ARG A 21 23.35 -5.53 9.22
C ARG A 21 22.18 -4.91 9.97
N ASN A 22 22.26 -4.88 11.31
CA ASN A 22 21.20 -4.33 12.18
C ASN A 22 20.78 -2.92 11.77
N SER A 23 21.73 -2.04 11.44
CA SER A 23 21.43 -0.67 10.99
C SER A 23 20.61 -0.63 9.70
N VAL A 24 20.96 -1.47 8.71
CA VAL A 24 20.24 -1.56 7.44
C VAL A 24 18.87 -2.18 7.63
N TYR A 25 18.77 -3.23 8.44
CA TYR A 25 17.53 -3.90 8.77
C TYR A 25 16.52 -2.95 9.43
N ILE A 26 16.95 -2.20 10.44
CA ILE A 26 16.10 -1.22 11.14
C ILE A 26 15.66 -0.12 10.17
N ALA A 27 16.58 0.42 9.37
CA ALA A 27 16.24 1.44 8.38
C ALA A 27 15.25 0.93 7.33
N PHE A 28 15.41 -0.32 6.88
CA PHE A 28 14.50 -0.97 5.94
C PHE A 28 13.10 -1.17 6.54
N ILE A 29 12.99 -1.58 7.81
CA ILE A 29 11.70 -1.68 8.49
C ILE A 29 11.03 -0.33 8.59
N LEU A 30 11.75 0.69 9.09
CA LEU A 30 11.18 2.02 9.30
C LEU A 30 10.78 2.67 7.98
N GLY A 31 11.65 2.64 6.97
CA GLY A 31 11.35 3.15 5.63
C GLY A 31 10.22 2.38 4.96
N GLY A 32 10.22 1.05 5.09
CA GLY A 32 9.17 0.18 4.58
C GLY A 32 7.82 0.43 5.24
N ALA A 33 7.77 0.73 6.54
CA ALA A 33 6.54 1.06 7.25
C ALA A 33 5.94 2.39 6.74
N ILE A 34 6.76 3.42 6.59
CA ILE A 34 6.31 4.74 6.12
C ILE A 34 5.78 4.67 4.69
N LEU A 35 6.51 4.00 3.80
CA LEU A 35 6.08 3.82 2.41
C LEU A 35 4.90 2.85 2.30
N GLY A 36 4.94 1.77 3.08
CA GLY A 36 3.93 0.73 3.10
C GLY A 36 2.55 1.24 3.50
N GLU A 37 2.47 2.10 4.52
CA GLU A 37 1.22 2.72 4.95
C GLU A 37 0.51 3.44 3.79
N ARG A 38 1.24 4.28 3.04
CA ARG A 38 0.69 5.05 1.91
C ARG A 38 0.17 4.15 0.80
N VAL A 39 0.97 3.14 0.42
CA VAL A 39 0.61 2.20 -0.65
C VAL A 39 -0.60 1.36 -0.25
N LEU A 40 -0.62 0.85 0.98
CA LEU A 40 -1.72 0.02 1.48
C LEU A 40 -3.00 0.82 1.63
N ASN A 41 -2.96 2.02 2.22
CA ASN A 41 -4.15 2.87 2.35
C ASN A 41 -4.76 3.17 0.98
N ALA A 42 -3.96 3.63 0.01
CA ALA A 42 -4.44 3.91 -1.34
C ALA A 42 -5.00 2.66 -2.03
N GLY A 43 -4.34 1.51 -1.88
CA GLY A 43 -4.78 0.24 -2.46
C GLY A 43 -6.11 -0.25 -1.88
N PHE A 44 -6.22 -0.29 -0.55
CA PHE A 44 -7.43 -0.74 0.13
C PHE A 44 -8.59 0.23 -0.09
N ASP A 45 -8.37 1.53 -0.02
CA ASP A 45 -9.40 2.54 -0.30
C ASP A 45 -9.91 2.39 -1.74
N SER A 46 -9.00 2.23 -2.70
CA SER A 46 -9.39 2.04 -4.11
C SER A 46 -10.23 0.77 -4.30
N MET A 47 -9.81 -0.34 -3.70
CA MET A 47 -10.54 -1.61 -3.77
C MET A 47 -11.92 -1.51 -3.09
N TRP A 48 -11.99 -0.86 -1.93
CA TRP A 48 -13.23 -0.64 -1.19
C TRP A 48 -14.21 0.24 -1.96
N ASN A 49 -13.71 1.35 -2.52
CA ASN A 49 -14.49 2.27 -3.33
C ASN A 49 -15.02 1.60 -4.59
N ALA A 50 -14.21 0.79 -5.26
CA ALA A 50 -14.62 0.04 -6.43
C ALA A 50 -15.75 -0.96 -6.10
N ASN A 51 -15.63 -1.68 -4.99
CA ASN A 51 -16.62 -2.68 -4.57
C ASN A 51 -17.93 -2.06 -4.08
N ASN A 52 -17.89 -0.84 -3.53
CA ASN A 52 -19.05 -0.16 -2.95
C ASN A 52 -19.55 1.02 -3.79
N LYS A 53 -19.17 1.09 -5.07
CA LYS A 53 -19.58 2.16 -5.98
C LYS A 53 -21.10 2.33 -6.01
N GLY A 54 -21.56 3.58 -5.87
CA GLY A 54 -22.97 3.96 -5.82
C GLY A 54 -23.61 3.84 -4.44
N LYS A 55 -22.89 3.33 -3.44
CA LYS A 55 -23.35 3.25 -2.04
C LYS A 55 -22.64 4.26 -1.14
N LEU A 56 -21.49 4.80 -1.56
CA LEU A 56 -20.78 5.79 -0.76
C LEU A 56 -21.45 7.15 -0.88
N TYR A 57 -21.37 7.95 0.18
CA TYR A 57 -21.91 9.31 0.20
C TYR A 57 -21.40 10.15 -0.98
N LYS A 58 -20.11 10.06 -1.29
CA LYS A 58 -19.48 10.73 -2.45
C LYS A 58 -20.10 10.37 -3.80
N ASP A 59 -20.70 9.18 -3.93
CA ASP A 59 -21.36 8.74 -5.15
C ASP A 59 -22.82 9.24 -5.22
N LEU A 60 -23.40 9.65 -4.09
CA LEU A 60 -24.77 10.14 -3.95
C LEU A 60 -24.88 11.66 -3.99
N GLU A 61 -23.74 12.37 -3.86
CA GLU A 61 -23.64 13.82 -3.77
C GLU A 61 -24.25 14.55 -4.97
N GLY A 62 -24.21 13.95 -6.17
CA GLY A 62 -24.87 14.50 -7.36
C GLY A 62 -26.31 14.02 -7.62
N THR A 63 -26.83 13.08 -6.84
CA THR A 63 -28.10 12.39 -7.17
C THR A 63 -29.26 12.70 -6.21
N VAL A 64 -29.01 12.85 -4.90
CA VAL A 64 -30.11 12.89 -3.90
C VAL A 64 -30.07 14.12 -3.00
N ILE A 65 -28.92 14.78 -2.88
CA ILE A 65 -28.75 16.00 -2.09
C ILE A 65 -28.66 17.19 -3.04
N GLY A 66 -29.81 17.82 -3.28
CA GLY A 66 -29.87 19.07 -4.02
C GLY A 66 -29.15 20.19 -3.28
N ALA A 67 -27.89 20.44 -3.59
CA ALA A 67 -27.21 21.72 -3.48
C ALA A 67 -25.96 21.68 -4.36
N GLY A 68 -25.90 22.55 -5.37
CA GLY A 68 -24.86 22.53 -6.40
C GLY A 68 -23.45 22.87 -5.90
N GLY A 69 -22.47 22.54 -6.75
CA GLY A 69 -21.10 23.00 -6.58
C GLY A 69 -20.11 22.27 -7.47
N GLY A 70 -19.89 22.79 -8.68
CA GLY A 70 -18.61 22.72 -9.37
C GLY A 70 -18.18 21.36 -9.91
N SER A 71 -18.45 21.14 -11.20
CA SER A 71 -17.43 20.57 -12.07
C SER A 71 -16.18 21.44 -11.97
N GLU A 72 -15.21 21.07 -11.12
CA GLU A 72 -13.84 21.50 -11.34
C GLU A 72 -13.27 20.60 -12.43
N GLU A 73 -13.38 21.13 -13.66
CA GLU A 73 -12.42 20.90 -14.72
C GLU A 73 -11.03 21.24 -14.15
N GLU A 74 -10.14 20.26 -14.06
CA GLU A 74 -8.70 20.53 -13.92
C GLU A 74 -8.01 20.12 -15.22
N GLU A 75 -7.52 21.15 -15.91
CA GLU A 75 -6.53 21.14 -17.00
C GLU A 75 -5.12 20.90 -16.42
#